data_AF-A0A3S1CS62-F1
#
_entry.id   AF-A0A3S1CS62-F1
#
_cell.length_a   1.000
_cell.length_b   1.000
_cell.length_c   1.000
_cell.angle_alpha   90.00
_cell.angle_beta   90.00
_cell.angle_gamma   90.00
#
_symmetry.space_group_name_H-M   'P 1'
#
loop_
_entity.id
_entity.type
_entity.pdbx_description
1 polymer ?
#
loop_
_entity_poly.entity_id
_entity_poly.type
_entity_poly.pdbx_seq_one_letter_code
_entity_poly.pdbx_strand_id
1 'polypeptide(L)'
;TSGARLVDARSGLAVNDLAADVSIAGGVARINRLTGTLSTRGSLSASGTVGINPAQGFPADLSIKLVDGRYTDGRVVTANLGGDLTIKGPLTSAPVIAGTVNLAKTVITVPDKLPGSLAALDVKHKNAPGAVKAQDKALRPPTTSGKGGGSGLALDVTVNAPNQIFIQGRGVDAELGGSLKLTGPASSPQAVGTFTLQRGRLSILGKRLTFTEGTVGFSGSLVPYLNLTATTTTTGATVTIVVSGEATNPKFTFSSVPALPEDEVLAQLIFGRSMSNLSPLQIAQLAEAAGQLAGVGGSTSLLENLRSAIGVDDLDVTTDDQGGTAVSAGKYLNDRTYVTIQKGDKPGSGKATIDLNVGRGVKLRGEANDAGEAKGGIFYEKEY
;
A
#
# COMPACT_ATOMS: atom_id res chain seq x y z
N THR A 1 -27.39 -18.10 25.15
CA THR A 1 -26.15 -17.50 25.71
C THR A 1 -26.23 -15.98 25.58
N SER A 2 -25.60 -15.22 26.47
CA SER A 2 -25.60 -13.74 26.42
C SER A 2 -24.25 -13.16 26.84
N GLY A 3 -23.78 -12.12 26.15
CA GLY A 3 -22.56 -11.38 26.50
C GLY A 3 -21.25 -12.07 26.11
N ALA A 4 -21.29 -13.05 25.20
CA ALA A 4 -20.06 -13.69 24.72
C ALA A 4 -19.28 -12.77 23.76
N ARG A 5 -17.97 -12.98 23.66
CA ARG A 5 -17.08 -12.29 22.73
C ARG A 5 -16.37 -13.29 21.84
N LEU A 6 -16.41 -13.06 20.53
CA LEU A 6 -15.65 -13.81 19.54
C LEU A 6 -14.58 -12.89 18.95
N VAL A 7 -13.35 -13.38 18.87
CA VAL A 7 -12.23 -12.64 18.29
C VAL A 7 -11.58 -13.53 17.24
N ASP A 8 -11.51 -13.05 16.00
CA ASP A 8 -10.68 -13.63 14.96
C ASP A 8 -9.42 -12.78 14.80
N ALA A 9 -8.31 -13.29 15.33
CA ALA A 9 -7.03 -12.61 15.28
C ALA A 9 -6.49 -12.47 13.83
N ARG A 10 -6.92 -13.31 12.88
CA ARG A 10 -6.43 -13.25 11.49
C ARG A 10 -7.04 -12.10 10.71
N SER A 11 -8.35 -11.89 10.82
CA SER A 11 -9.04 -10.77 10.18
C SER A 11 -9.00 -9.49 11.01
N GLY A 12 -8.57 -9.55 12.28
CA GLY A 12 -8.61 -8.43 13.21
C GLY A 12 -10.04 -8.06 13.65
N LEU A 13 -11.03 -8.92 13.34
CA LEU A 13 -12.43 -8.70 13.68
C LEU A 13 -12.75 -9.27 15.06
N ALA A 14 -13.51 -8.51 15.84
CA ALA A 14 -14.14 -9.03 17.04
C ALA A 14 -15.64 -8.74 17.01
N VAL A 15 -16.43 -9.72 17.45
CA VAL A 15 -17.86 -9.60 17.67
C VAL A 15 -18.09 -9.61 19.18
N ASN A 16 -18.61 -8.51 19.70
CA ASN A 16 -18.97 -8.33 21.10
C ASN A 16 -20.47 -8.59 21.30
N ASP A 17 -20.85 -8.75 22.56
CA ASP A 17 -22.24 -8.87 23.00
C ASP A 17 -23.04 -9.94 22.25
N LEU A 18 -22.38 -11.06 21.97
CA LEU A 18 -23.01 -12.20 21.32
C LEU A 18 -24.12 -12.75 22.20
N ALA A 19 -25.34 -12.69 21.68
CA ALA A 19 -26.52 -13.29 22.25
C ALA A 19 -27.09 -14.30 21.26
N ALA A 20 -27.33 -15.53 21.72
CA ALA A 20 -27.88 -16.59 20.89
C ALA A 20 -29.00 -17.33 21.62
N ASP A 21 -30.12 -17.44 20.92
CA ASP A 21 -31.26 -18.29 21.27
C ASP A 21 -31.30 -19.48 20.30
N VAL A 22 -31.11 -20.67 20.87
CA VAL A 22 -31.02 -21.92 20.11
C VAL A 22 -31.91 -22.96 20.76
N SER A 23 -32.85 -23.49 19.99
CA SER A 23 -33.71 -24.61 20.39
C SER A 23 -33.27 -25.87 19.67
N ILE A 24 -33.11 -26.97 20.39
CA ILE A 24 -32.74 -28.27 19.81
C ILE A 24 -33.94 -29.20 19.89
N ALA A 25 -34.39 -29.70 18.75
CA ALA A 25 -35.48 -30.66 18.66
C ALA A 25 -35.32 -31.56 17.43
N GLY A 26 -35.69 -32.84 17.56
CA GLY A 26 -35.76 -33.76 16.42
C GLY A 26 -34.46 -33.91 15.61
N GLY A 27 -33.29 -33.85 16.24
CA GLY A 27 -32.01 -33.96 15.53
C GLY A 27 -31.56 -32.68 14.81
N VAL A 28 -32.21 -31.55 15.07
CA VAL A 28 -31.88 -30.24 14.47
C VAL A 28 -31.70 -29.20 15.56
N ALA A 29 -30.61 -28.45 15.50
CA ALA A 29 -30.42 -27.22 16.26
C ALA A 29 -30.96 -26.05 15.43
N ARG A 30 -32.00 -25.39 15.93
CA ARG A 30 -32.60 -24.20 15.31
C ARG A 30 -32.09 -22.96 16.02
N ILE A 31 -31.46 -22.08 15.26
CA ILE A 31 -31.01 -20.75 15.70
C ILE A 31 -32.17 -19.80 15.44
N ASN A 32 -32.95 -19.50 16.48
CA ASN A 32 -34.07 -18.56 16.37
C ASN A 32 -33.56 -17.14 16.23
N ARG A 33 -32.50 -16.81 16.97
CA ARG A 33 -31.85 -15.51 16.92
C ARG A 33 -30.41 -15.62 17.39
N LEU A 34 -29.49 -15.15 16.56
CA LEU A 34 -28.12 -14.84 16.95
C LEU A 34 -27.87 -13.37 16.62
N THR A 35 -27.36 -12.60 17.57
CA THR A 35 -27.01 -11.19 17.37
C THR A 35 -25.67 -10.87 18.00
N GLY A 36 -24.95 -9.92 17.42
CA GLY A 36 -23.73 -9.36 18.01
C GLY A 36 -23.36 -8.03 17.35
N THR A 37 -22.44 -7.30 17.97
CA THR A 37 -21.92 -6.03 17.45
C THR A 37 -20.46 -6.16 17.08
N LEU A 38 -20.06 -5.66 15.92
CA LEU A 38 -18.66 -5.63 15.51
C LEU A 38 -17.88 -4.61 16.35
N SER A 39 -16.64 -4.94 16.70
CA SER A 39 -15.74 -4.07 17.46
C SER A 39 -15.36 -2.78 16.73
N THR A 40 -15.43 -2.79 15.40
CA THR A 40 -15.11 -1.67 14.52
C THR A 40 -16.32 -0.75 14.31
N ARG A 41 -17.45 -1.33 13.87
CA ARG A 41 -18.79 -0.73 13.73
C ARG A 41 -19.74 -1.76 13.12
N GLY A 42 -21.02 -1.68 13.48
CA GLY A 42 -22.10 -2.42 12.83
C GLY A 42 -22.65 -3.56 13.66
N SER A 43 -23.78 -4.09 13.22
CA SER A 43 -24.47 -5.21 13.87
C SER A 43 -24.58 -6.41 12.95
N LEU A 44 -24.37 -7.59 13.51
CA LEU A 44 -24.53 -8.88 12.87
C LEU A 44 -25.75 -9.58 13.46
N SER A 45 -26.58 -10.17 12.60
CA SER A 45 -27.64 -11.08 13.01
C SER A 45 -27.61 -12.35 12.17
N ALA A 46 -27.93 -13.49 12.76
CA ALA A 46 -28.06 -14.75 12.04
C ALA A 46 -29.22 -15.59 12.58
N SER A 47 -29.76 -16.44 11.70
CA SER A 47 -30.85 -17.37 12.02
C SER A 47 -30.79 -18.56 11.07
N GLY A 48 -31.36 -19.70 11.45
CA GLY A 48 -31.43 -20.86 10.56
C GLY A 48 -31.39 -22.18 11.31
N THR A 49 -30.97 -23.23 10.62
CA THR A 49 -30.94 -24.60 11.15
C THR A 49 -29.63 -25.31 10.87
N VAL A 50 -29.21 -26.16 11.81
CA VAL A 50 -28.08 -27.06 11.65
C VAL A 50 -28.50 -28.45 12.10
N GLY A 51 -28.41 -29.44 11.22
CA GLY A 51 -28.60 -30.84 11.60
C GLY A 51 -27.50 -31.29 12.55
N ILE A 52 -27.84 -32.00 13.62
CA ILE A 52 -26.87 -32.42 14.65
C ILE A 52 -26.31 -33.82 14.39
N ASN A 53 -26.69 -34.45 13.28
CA ASN A 53 -26.23 -35.80 12.91
C ASN A 53 -24.80 -35.73 12.32
N PRO A 54 -23.78 -36.29 13.01
CA PRO A 54 -22.40 -36.29 12.51
C PRO A 54 -22.24 -37.06 11.20
N ALA A 55 -23.05 -38.11 10.97
CA ALA A 55 -22.98 -38.91 9.73
C ALA A 55 -23.42 -38.12 8.49
N GLN A 56 -24.17 -37.03 8.66
CA GLN A 56 -24.57 -36.13 7.59
C GLN A 56 -23.67 -34.89 7.47
N GLY A 57 -22.60 -34.81 8.27
CA GLY A 57 -21.66 -33.71 8.24
C GLY A 57 -22.23 -32.37 8.71
N PHE A 58 -23.24 -32.41 9.58
CA PHE A 58 -23.95 -31.24 10.12
C PHE A 58 -24.50 -30.31 9.02
N PRO A 59 -25.54 -30.74 8.27
CA PRO A 59 -26.11 -29.93 7.20
C PRO A 59 -26.67 -28.63 7.77
N ALA A 60 -26.17 -27.51 7.26
CA ALA A 60 -26.58 -26.17 7.68
C ALA A 60 -27.42 -25.49 6.59
N ASP A 61 -28.39 -24.69 7.04
CA ASP A 61 -29.04 -23.65 6.26
C ASP A 61 -29.17 -22.43 7.17
N LEU A 62 -28.20 -21.51 7.04
CA LEU A 62 -28.09 -20.33 7.87
C LEU A 62 -28.25 -19.10 7.00
N SER A 63 -28.99 -18.11 7.51
CA SER A 63 -29.06 -16.76 6.97
C SER A 63 -28.33 -15.81 7.91
N ILE A 64 -27.52 -14.93 7.35
CA ILE A 64 -26.67 -13.97 8.06
C ILE A 64 -26.91 -12.61 7.44
N LYS A 65 -27.16 -11.61 8.29
CA LYS A 65 -27.33 -10.22 7.90
C LYS A 65 -26.34 -9.34 8.65
N LEU A 66 -25.61 -8.54 7.89
CA LEU A 66 -24.68 -7.52 8.38
C LEU A 66 -25.22 -6.14 8.03
N VAL A 67 -25.33 -5.28 9.04
CA VAL A 67 -25.80 -3.90 8.90
C VAL A 67 -24.72 -2.94 9.37
N ASP A 68 -24.36 -1.98 8.51
CA ASP A 68 -23.38 -0.92 8.76
C ASP A 68 -22.03 -1.43 9.31
N GLY A 69 -21.56 -2.54 8.76
CA GLY A 69 -20.29 -3.13 9.11
C GLY A 69 -19.12 -2.25 8.67
N ARG A 70 -18.08 -2.16 9.50
CA ARG A 70 -16.80 -1.57 9.09
C ARG A 70 -15.69 -2.60 9.12
N TYR A 71 -14.98 -2.75 8.00
CA TYR A 71 -13.74 -3.49 7.93
C TYR A 71 -12.56 -2.52 7.81
N THR A 72 -11.47 -2.81 8.50
CA THR A 72 -10.19 -2.13 8.30
C THR A 72 -9.05 -3.08 8.67
N ASP A 73 -8.04 -3.17 7.81
CA ASP A 73 -6.79 -3.88 8.12
C ASP A 73 -5.74 -2.97 8.78
N GLY A 74 -6.10 -1.70 9.01
CA GLY A 74 -5.25 -0.67 9.58
C GLY A 74 -4.16 -0.13 8.65
N ARG A 75 -4.08 -0.58 7.39
CA ARG A 75 -2.94 -0.29 6.50
C ARG A 75 -3.32 0.04 5.07
N VAL A 76 -4.11 -0.82 4.43
CA VAL A 76 -4.35 -0.80 2.98
C VAL A 76 -5.83 -0.62 2.68
N VAL A 77 -6.72 -1.26 3.43
CA VAL A 77 -8.15 -1.26 3.11
C VAL A 77 -8.97 -0.81 4.29
N THR A 78 -9.91 0.09 4.01
CA THR A 78 -10.99 0.45 4.92
C THR A 78 -12.31 0.46 4.15
N ALA A 79 -13.26 -0.35 4.56
CA ALA A 79 -14.55 -0.50 3.87
C ALA A 79 -15.71 -0.39 4.85
N ASN A 80 -16.77 0.32 4.45
CA ASN A 80 -18.08 0.19 5.06
C ASN A 80 -18.91 -0.76 4.19
N LEU A 81 -19.55 -1.75 4.81
CA LEU A 81 -20.29 -2.79 4.11
C LEU A 81 -21.54 -3.24 4.84
N GLY A 82 -22.57 -3.55 4.07
CA GLY A 82 -23.71 -4.37 4.51
C GLY A 82 -23.74 -5.67 3.73
N GLY A 83 -24.50 -6.66 4.19
CA GLY A 83 -24.65 -7.88 3.42
C GLY A 83 -25.72 -8.81 3.93
N ASP A 84 -26.27 -9.56 3.00
CA ASP A 84 -27.22 -10.65 3.24
C ASP A 84 -26.57 -11.92 2.65
N LEU A 85 -26.14 -12.81 3.53
CA LEU A 85 -25.39 -14.01 3.21
C LEU A 85 -26.15 -15.23 3.71
N THR A 86 -25.91 -16.37 3.06
CA THR A 86 -26.41 -17.67 3.46
C THR A 86 -25.27 -18.66 3.53
N ILE A 87 -25.34 -19.62 4.44
CA ILE A 87 -24.41 -20.74 4.52
C ILE A 87 -25.23 -22.01 4.36
N LYS A 88 -24.95 -22.77 3.29
CA LYS A 88 -25.69 -23.99 2.97
C LYS A 88 -24.78 -25.19 2.79
N GLY A 89 -25.24 -26.35 3.25
CA GLY A 89 -24.58 -27.63 3.05
C GLY A 89 -23.87 -28.16 4.31
N PRO A 90 -23.17 -29.30 4.20
CA PRO A 90 -22.50 -29.94 5.32
C PRO A 90 -21.34 -29.09 5.84
N LEU A 91 -21.37 -28.69 7.11
CA LEU A 91 -20.33 -27.86 7.72
C LEU A 91 -18.95 -28.53 7.74
N THR A 92 -18.88 -29.86 7.64
CA THR A 92 -17.61 -30.63 7.62
C THR A 92 -17.05 -30.91 6.21
N SER A 93 -17.81 -30.67 5.14
CA SER A 93 -17.48 -31.12 3.78
C SER A 93 -17.70 -30.04 2.70
N ALA A 94 -17.25 -28.81 3.01
CA ALA A 94 -17.29 -27.60 2.19
C ALA A 94 -18.70 -26.99 2.05
N PRO A 95 -19.23 -26.32 3.09
CA PRO A 95 -20.46 -25.55 2.94
C PRO A 95 -20.21 -24.36 1.98
N VAL A 96 -21.27 -23.91 1.32
CA VAL A 96 -21.24 -22.77 0.41
C VAL A 96 -21.74 -21.53 1.14
N ILE A 97 -20.95 -20.46 1.14
CA ILE A 97 -21.43 -19.11 1.45
C ILE A 97 -21.91 -18.45 0.18
N ALA A 98 -23.19 -18.15 0.10
CA ALA A 98 -23.79 -17.46 -1.03
C ALA A 98 -24.52 -16.18 -0.60
N GLY A 99 -24.59 -15.18 -1.46
CA GLY A 99 -25.39 -13.97 -1.21
C GLY A 99 -24.77 -12.70 -1.74
N THR A 100 -25.12 -11.57 -1.12
CA THR A 100 -24.70 -10.25 -1.58
C THR A 100 -24.05 -9.45 -0.47
N VAL A 101 -22.93 -8.82 -0.79
CA VAL A 101 -22.26 -7.81 0.03
C VAL A 101 -22.31 -6.49 -0.72
N ASN A 102 -22.87 -5.46 -0.08
CA ASN A 102 -22.94 -4.11 -0.63
C ASN A 102 -21.88 -3.26 0.04
N LEU A 103 -20.87 -2.84 -0.73
CA LEU A 103 -19.87 -1.89 -0.31
C LEU A 103 -20.43 -0.48 -0.46
N ALA A 104 -20.33 0.29 0.62
CA ALA A 104 -20.49 1.74 0.58
C ALA A 104 -19.09 2.36 0.41
N LYS A 105 -18.79 3.43 1.16
CA LYS A 105 -17.47 4.06 1.15
C LYS A 105 -16.37 3.05 1.46
N THR A 106 -15.51 2.83 0.47
CA THR A 106 -14.31 2.02 0.58
C THR A 106 -13.10 2.84 0.17
N VAL A 107 -12.04 2.80 0.95
CA VAL A 107 -10.77 3.47 0.68
C VAL A 107 -9.69 2.40 0.63
N ILE A 108 -9.01 2.35 -0.52
CA ILE A 108 -7.86 1.50 -0.78
C ILE A 108 -6.65 2.43 -0.87
N THR A 109 -5.75 2.30 0.09
CA THR A 109 -4.50 3.06 0.14
C THR A 109 -3.38 2.25 -0.49
N VAL A 110 -2.73 2.78 -1.52
CA VAL A 110 -1.55 2.21 -2.18
C VAL A 110 -0.30 2.70 -1.45
N PRO A 111 0.39 1.85 -0.67
CA PRO A 111 1.54 2.27 0.11
C PRO A 111 2.82 2.37 -0.75
N ASP A 112 3.78 3.20 -0.32
CA ASP A 112 5.09 3.35 -1.00
C ASP A 112 5.96 2.10 -0.92
N LYS A 113 5.77 1.31 0.13
CA LYS A 113 6.28 -0.05 0.27
C LYS A 113 5.10 -0.90 0.73
N LEU A 114 4.80 -1.97 0.00
CA LEU A 114 3.98 -3.02 0.58
C LEU A 114 4.63 -3.39 1.92
N PRO A 115 3.85 -3.46 3.01
CA PRO A 115 4.36 -4.05 4.23
C PRO A 115 5.12 -5.31 3.88
N GLY A 116 6.37 -5.43 4.33
CA GLY A 116 6.96 -6.76 4.41
C GLY A 116 5.90 -7.61 5.09
N SER A 117 5.45 -8.70 4.44
CA SER A 117 4.66 -9.68 5.16
C SER A 117 5.44 -9.92 6.43
N LEU A 118 4.82 -9.78 7.60
CA LEU A 118 5.40 -10.37 8.78
C LEU A 118 5.39 -11.87 8.45
N ALA A 119 6.43 -12.35 7.75
CA ALA A 119 6.85 -13.72 7.86
C ALA A 119 6.93 -13.87 9.37
N ALA A 120 6.01 -14.66 9.92
CA ALA A 120 6.03 -14.93 11.34
C ALA A 120 7.46 -15.34 11.62
N LEU A 121 8.21 -14.51 12.34
CA LEU A 121 9.55 -14.90 12.73
C LEU A 121 9.35 -16.25 13.43
N ASP A 122 10.07 -17.28 12.99
CA ASP A 122 10.07 -18.56 13.68
C ASP A 122 10.84 -18.38 14.99
N VAL A 123 10.19 -17.72 15.96
CA VAL A 123 10.75 -17.43 17.27
C VAL A 123 10.73 -18.73 18.05
N LYS A 124 11.89 -19.41 18.08
CA LYS A 124 12.14 -20.53 18.98
C LYS A 124 12.51 -20.00 20.35
N HIS A 125 11.52 -19.91 21.23
CA HIS A 125 11.74 -19.57 22.63
C HIS A 125 12.51 -20.69 23.35
N LYS A 126 13.79 -20.47 23.68
CA LYS A 126 14.55 -21.33 24.60
C LYS A 126 14.27 -20.87 26.04
N ASN A 127 13.85 -21.78 26.92
CA ASN A 127 13.60 -21.52 28.35
C ASN A 127 12.57 -20.41 28.66
N ALA A 128 11.53 -20.25 27.85
CA ALA A 128 10.46 -19.27 28.14
C ALA A 128 9.75 -19.54 29.49
N PRO A 129 9.48 -18.49 30.30
CA PRO A 129 8.62 -18.57 31.48
C PRO A 129 7.23 -19.11 31.15
N GLY A 130 6.54 -19.71 32.13
CA GLY A 130 5.23 -20.34 31.94
C GLY A 130 4.18 -19.44 31.29
N ALA A 131 4.17 -18.14 31.65
CA ALA A 131 3.25 -17.15 31.10
C ALA A 131 3.46 -16.93 29.58
N VAL A 132 4.72 -16.88 29.14
CA VAL A 132 5.07 -16.70 27.71
C VAL A 132 4.70 -17.94 26.90
N LYS A 133 4.88 -19.14 27.46
CA LYS A 133 4.44 -20.40 26.82
C LYS A 133 2.92 -20.50 26.70
N ALA A 134 2.18 -20.04 27.71
CA ALA A 134 0.72 -20.00 27.68
C ALA A 134 0.21 -19.00 26.63
N GLN A 135 0.82 -17.82 26.54
CA GLN A 135 0.51 -16.81 25.54
C GLN A 135 0.86 -17.29 24.12
N ASP A 136 2.04 -17.88 23.92
CA ASP A 136 2.46 -18.46 22.64
C ASP A 136 1.51 -19.57 22.17
N LYS A 137 1.05 -20.44 23.08
CA LYS A 137 0.02 -21.46 22.78
C LYS A 137 -1.35 -20.87 22.46
N ALA A 138 -1.72 -19.74 23.07
CA ALA A 138 -2.98 -19.04 22.77
C ALA A 138 -2.91 -18.29 21.44
N LEU A 139 -1.72 -17.82 21.05
CA LEU A 139 -1.46 -17.10 19.79
C LEU A 139 -1.17 -18.05 18.62
N ARG A 140 -0.70 -19.26 18.88
CA ARG A 140 -0.56 -20.33 17.89
C ARG A 140 -1.89 -21.09 17.78
N PRO A 141 -2.72 -20.85 16.73
CA PRO A 141 -3.80 -21.79 16.45
C PRO A 141 -3.18 -23.19 16.28
N PRO A 142 -3.84 -24.28 16.71
CA PRO A 142 -3.31 -25.61 16.51
C PRO A 142 -2.99 -25.79 15.03
N THR A 143 -1.69 -25.82 14.71
CA THR A 143 -1.23 -26.23 13.39
C THR A 143 -1.47 -27.72 13.32
N THR A 144 -2.69 -28.11 12.98
CA THR A 144 -2.94 -29.43 12.42
C THR A 144 -2.28 -29.45 11.06
N SER A 145 -1.00 -29.81 11.06
CA SER A 145 -0.32 -30.49 9.96
C SER A 145 -0.84 -31.93 9.77
N GLY A 146 -1.92 -32.30 10.45
CA GLY A 146 -2.78 -33.39 10.02
C GLY A 146 -3.56 -32.97 8.77
N LYS A 147 -3.62 -33.85 7.78
CA LYS A 147 -4.72 -33.94 6.80
C LYS A 147 -6.05 -34.14 7.55
N GLY A 148 -6.48 -33.15 8.33
CA GLY A 148 -7.81 -33.04 8.88
C GLY A 148 -8.59 -32.17 7.91
N GLY A 149 -9.64 -32.74 7.30
CA GLY A 149 -10.53 -32.07 6.37
C GLY A 149 -11.23 -30.88 7.01
N GLY A 150 -10.50 -29.76 7.13
CA GLY A 150 -11.08 -28.44 7.27
C GLY A 150 -11.83 -28.16 5.99
N SER A 151 -13.07 -28.64 5.95
CA SER A 151 -14.18 -28.18 5.13
C SER A 151 -13.87 -26.85 4.46
N GLY A 152 -13.36 -26.91 3.22
CA GLY A 152 -12.98 -25.72 2.49
C GLY A 152 -14.25 -24.96 2.14
N LEU A 153 -14.57 -23.93 2.93
CA LEU A 153 -15.71 -23.06 2.67
C LEU A 153 -15.70 -22.62 1.20
N ALA A 154 -16.77 -22.87 0.46
CA ALA A 154 -16.91 -22.40 -0.91
C ALA A 154 -17.62 -21.04 -0.91
N LEU A 155 -17.24 -20.18 -1.84
CA LEU A 155 -17.84 -18.86 -2.03
C LEU A 155 -18.71 -18.84 -3.28
N ASP A 156 -19.83 -18.14 -3.20
CA ASP A 156 -20.67 -17.69 -4.30
C ASP A 156 -21.27 -16.32 -3.91
N VAL A 157 -20.39 -15.33 -3.76
CA VAL A 157 -20.75 -14.02 -3.20
C VAL A 157 -20.69 -12.96 -4.29
N THR A 158 -21.78 -12.20 -4.44
CA THR A 158 -21.80 -10.99 -5.26
C THR A 158 -21.45 -9.79 -4.39
N VAL A 159 -20.37 -9.09 -4.75
CA VAL A 159 -19.94 -7.84 -4.14
C VAL A 159 -20.39 -6.69 -5.04
N ASN A 160 -21.34 -5.90 -4.56
CA ASN A 160 -21.84 -4.72 -5.24
C ASN A 160 -21.19 -3.46 -4.67
N ALA A 161 -20.74 -2.58 -5.55
CA ALA A 161 -20.01 -1.38 -5.18
C ALA A 161 -20.28 -0.30 -6.23
N PRO A 162 -21.52 0.20 -6.36
CA PRO A 162 -21.93 1.03 -7.49
C PRO A 162 -21.09 2.31 -7.65
N ASN A 163 -20.54 2.83 -6.56
CA ASN A 163 -19.64 4.00 -6.52
C ASN A 163 -18.85 4.01 -5.20
N GLN A 164 -18.14 5.11 -4.91
CA GLN A 164 -17.45 5.35 -3.64
C GLN A 164 -16.35 4.34 -3.29
N ILE A 165 -15.76 3.69 -4.29
CA ILE A 165 -14.52 2.94 -4.15
C ILE A 165 -13.37 3.88 -4.48
N PHE A 166 -12.72 4.40 -3.45
CA PHE A 166 -11.62 5.34 -3.58
C PHE A 166 -10.27 4.61 -3.58
N ILE A 167 -9.45 4.84 -4.60
CA ILE A 167 -8.05 4.43 -4.64
C ILE A 167 -7.18 5.66 -4.40
N GLN A 168 -6.33 5.60 -3.39
CA GLN A 168 -5.50 6.72 -2.96
C GLN A 168 -4.06 6.28 -2.72
N GLY A 169 -3.08 7.11 -3.07
CA GLY A 169 -1.67 6.84 -2.80
C GLY A 169 -0.83 6.76 -4.07
N ARG A 170 0.49 6.91 -3.94
CA ARG A 170 1.44 7.05 -5.06
C ARG A 170 0.98 8.09 -6.11
N GLY A 171 0.38 9.17 -5.64
CA GLY A 171 -0.16 10.24 -6.49
C GLY A 171 -1.54 9.96 -7.11
N VAL A 172 -2.07 8.74 -7.03
CA VAL A 172 -3.41 8.40 -7.49
C VAL A 172 -4.44 8.87 -6.47
N ASP A 173 -5.53 9.46 -6.97
CA ASP A 173 -6.75 9.76 -6.21
C ASP A 173 -7.93 9.57 -7.18
N ALA A 174 -8.57 8.40 -7.12
CA ALA A 174 -9.59 7.99 -8.08
C ALA A 174 -10.80 7.37 -7.39
N GLU A 175 -11.98 7.57 -7.97
CA GLU A 175 -13.23 6.94 -7.59
C GLU A 175 -13.66 5.95 -8.68
N LEU A 176 -13.94 4.73 -8.25
CA LEU A 176 -14.41 3.62 -9.07
C LEU A 176 -15.81 3.17 -8.62
N GLY A 177 -16.50 2.50 -9.53
CA GLY A 177 -17.77 1.83 -9.26
C GLY A 177 -17.94 0.58 -10.13
N GLY A 178 -18.64 -0.44 -9.63
CA GLY A 178 -18.87 -1.68 -10.34
C GLY A 178 -19.38 -2.81 -9.46
N SER A 179 -19.13 -4.04 -9.90
CA SER A 179 -19.53 -5.26 -9.19
C SER A 179 -18.55 -6.38 -9.46
N LEU A 180 -18.42 -7.28 -8.49
CA LEU A 180 -17.52 -8.41 -8.52
C LEU A 180 -18.24 -9.66 -8.01
N LYS A 181 -18.02 -10.80 -8.65
CA LYS A 181 -18.44 -12.11 -8.15
C LYS A 181 -17.22 -12.84 -7.60
N LEU A 182 -17.33 -13.31 -6.37
CA LEU A 182 -16.32 -14.14 -5.70
C LEU A 182 -16.80 -15.59 -5.64
N THR A 183 -16.04 -16.48 -6.27
CA THR A 183 -16.35 -17.91 -6.38
C THR A 183 -15.20 -18.79 -5.91
N GLY A 184 -15.47 -20.09 -5.74
CA GLY A 184 -14.45 -21.10 -5.43
C GLY A 184 -14.11 -21.16 -3.93
N PRO A 185 -13.07 -21.91 -3.54
CA PRO A 185 -12.71 -22.08 -2.13
C PRO A 185 -12.28 -20.76 -1.49
N ALA A 186 -12.70 -20.48 -0.26
CA ALA A 186 -12.31 -19.28 0.50
C ALA A 186 -10.79 -19.21 0.75
N SER A 187 -10.08 -20.35 0.68
CA SER A 187 -8.61 -20.42 0.72
C SER A 187 -7.94 -19.93 -0.56
N SER A 188 -8.66 -19.89 -1.68
CA SER A 188 -8.16 -19.52 -3.01
C SER A 188 -9.33 -18.97 -3.85
N PRO A 189 -9.88 -17.81 -3.48
CA PRO A 189 -11.08 -17.29 -4.12
C PRO A 189 -10.76 -16.79 -5.53
N GLN A 190 -11.71 -16.96 -6.42
CA GLN A 190 -11.67 -16.46 -7.79
C GLN A 190 -12.59 -15.26 -7.89
N ALA A 191 -12.12 -14.21 -8.56
CA ALA A 191 -12.87 -12.97 -8.70
C ALA A 191 -13.18 -12.70 -10.17
N VAL A 192 -14.44 -12.40 -10.49
CA VAL A 192 -14.89 -12.11 -11.85
C VAL A 192 -15.76 -10.87 -11.83
N GLY A 193 -15.42 -9.86 -12.62
CA GLY A 193 -16.18 -8.60 -12.65
C GLY A 193 -15.32 -7.44 -13.11
N THR A 194 -15.86 -6.23 -13.01
CA THR A 194 -15.16 -5.03 -13.46
C THR A 194 -15.58 -3.84 -12.62
N PHE A 195 -14.61 -3.00 -12.30
CA PHE A 195 -14.82 -1.66 -11.79
C PHE A 195 -14.44 -0.65 -12.85
N THR A 196 -15.28 0.36 -13.03
CA THR A 196 -15.10 1.44 -14.01
C THR A 196 -14.80 2.72 -13.28
N LEU A 197 -13.86 3.49 -13.83
CA LEU A 197 -13.50 4.82 -13.35
C LEU A 197 -14.69 5.77 -13.50
N GLN A 198 -15.04 6.43 -12.40
CA GLN A 198 -16.03 7.50 -12.39
C GLN A 198 -15.36 8.86 -12.53
N ARG A 199 -14.27 9.06 -11.79
CA ARG A 199 -13.43 10.27 -11.83
C ARG A 199 -12.10 9.98 -11.16
N GLY A 200 -11.09 10.76 -11.47
CA GLY A 200 -9.85 10.71 -10.71
C GLY A 200 -8.78 11.60 -11.26
N ARG A 201 -7.68 11.68 -10.50
CA ARG A 201 -6.46 12.38 -10.87
C ARG A 201 -5.25 11.54 -10.53
N LEU A 202 -4.18 11.77 -11.28
CA LEU A 202 -2.85 11.27 -11.00
C LEU A 202 -1.93 12.47 -10.81
N SER A 203 -1.23 12.53 -9.69
CA SER A 203 -0.20 13.52 -9.41
C SER A 203 1.16 12.86 -9.45
N ILE A 204 1.96 13.19 -10.46
CA ILE A 204 3.27 12.58 -10.68
C ILE A 204 4.25 13.68 -11.10
N LEU A 205 5.44 13.69 -10.47
CA LEU A 205 6.55 14.59 -10.83
C LEU A 205 6.11 16.07 -10.85
N GLY A 206 5.30 16.47 -9.86
CA GLY A 206 4.76 17.82 -9.73
C GLY A 206 3.69 18.20 -10.76
N LYS A 207 3.29 17.31 -11.67
CA LYS A 207 2.17 17.51 -12.60
C LYS A 207 0.93 16.79 -12.15
N ARG A 208 -0.21 17.37 -12.53
CA ARG A 208 -1.52 16.76 -12.35
C ARG A 208 -2.06 16.32 -13.71
N LEU A 209 -2.45 15.07 -13.77
CA LEU A 209 -3.19 14.47 -14.87
C LEU A 209 -4.59 14.13 -14.39
N THR A 210 -5.55 14.23 -15.31
CA THR A 210 -6.94 13.87 -15.06
C THR A 210 -7.20 12.54 -15.74
N PHE A 211 -7.71 11.56 -14.99
CA PHE A 211 -8.14 10.32 -15.63
C PHE A 211 -9.41 10.59 -16.47
N THR A 212 -9.38 10.19 -17.74
CA THR A 212 -10.49 10.39 -18.68
C THR A 212 -11.39 9.18 -18.77
N GLU A 213 -10.82 7.99 -18.68
CA GLU A 213 -11.52 6.71 -18.71
C GLU A 213 -10.67 5.64 -18.03
N GLY A 214 -11.30 4.53 -17.64
CA GLY A 214 -10.55 3.38 -17.22
C GLY A 214 -11.37 2.25 -16.61
N THR A 215 -10.81 1.06 -16.63
CA THR A 215 -11.37 -0.16 -16.07
C THR A 215 -10.34 -0.93 -15.25
N VAL A 216 -10.84 -1.64 -14.24
CA VAL A 216 -10.12 -2.58 -13.40
C VAL A 216 -10.89 -3.90 -13.47
N GLY A 217 -10.39 -4.84 -14.27
CA GLY A 217 -11.07 -6.09 -14.60
C GLY A 217 -10.52 -7.28 -13.84
N PHE A 218 -11.41 -8.18 -13.43
CA PHE A 218 -11.09 -9.45 -12.77
C PHE A 218 -11.61 -10.62 -13.62
N SER A 219 -10.75 -11.59 -13.91
CA SER A 219 -11.03 -12.71 -14.83
C SER A 219 -10.63 -14.07 -14.23
N GLY A 220 -10.98 -14.29 -12.96
CA GLY A 220 -10.71 -15.52 -12.22
C GLY A 220 -9.51 -15.45 -11.27
N SER A 221 -8.83 -14.30 -11.22
CA SER A 221 -7.74 -13.99 -10.29
C SER A 221 -8.13 -12.84 -9.37
N LEU A 222 -7.53 -12.78 -8.17
CA LEU A 222 -7.62 -11.60 -7.29
C LEU A 222 -6.71 -10.45 -7.74
N VAL A 223 -5.78 -10.71 -8.65
CA VAL A 223 -4.96 -9.68 -9.29
C VAL A 223 -5.73 -9.15 -10.49
N PRO A 224 -6.18 -7.88 -10.49
CA PRO A 224 -6.91 -7.34 -11.61
C PRO A 224 -5.99 -6.91 -12.74
N TYR A 225 -6.58 -6.86 -13.94
CA TYR A 225 -6.02 -6.17 -15.10
C TYR A 225 -6.45 -4.71 -15.09
N LEU A 226 -5.49 -3.80 -15.16
CA LEU A 226 -5.69 -2.37 -15.24
C LEU A 226 -5.75 -1.94 -16.70
N ASN A 227 -6.64 -0.99 -17.01
CA ASN A 227 -6.61 -0.23 -18.25
C ASN A 227 -7.14 1.17 -17.96
N LEU A 228 -6.24 2.12 -17.67
CA LEU A 228 -6.58 3.47 -17.22
C LEU A 228 -5.93 4.50 -18.12
N THR A 229 -6.67 5.51 -18.55
CA THR A 229 -6.16 6.61 -19.38
C THR A 229 -6.22 7.91 -18.61
N ALA A 230 -5.11 8.66 -18.58
CA ALA A 230 -5.03 9.99 -17.98
C ALA A 230 -4.43 11.00 -18.95
N THR A 231 -4.90 12.24 -18.91
CA THR A 231 -4.43 13.31 -19.80
C THR A 231 -4.03 14.56 -19.03
N THR A 232 -3.12 15.35 -19.60
CA THR A 232 -2.76 16.68 -19.13
C THR A 232 -2.36 17.58 -20.30
N THR A 233 -2.53 18.88 -20.15
CA THR A 233 -2.18 19.86 -21.19
C THR A 233 -0.98 20.67 -20.73
N THR A 234 0.06 20.70 -21.55
CA THR A 234 1.23 21.57 -21.38
C THR A 234 1.19 22.71 -22.41
N THR A 235 2.15 23.64 -22.34
CA THR A 235 2.23 24.81 -23.23
C THR A 235 2.32 24.45 -24.72
N GLY A 236 2.71 23.22 -25.07
CA GLY A 236 2.93 22.79 -26.46
C GLY A 236 2.28 21.47 -26.88
N ALA A 237 1.71 20.70 -25.95
CA ALA A 237 1.11 19.40 -26.28
C ALA A 237 0.04 18.98 -25.27
N THR A 238 -0.91 18.17 -25.73
CA THR A 238 -1.74 17.35 -24.82
C THR A 238 -1.05 16.01 -24.65
N VAL A 239 -0.67 15.68 -23.43
CA VAL A 239 0.00 14.42 -23.06
C VAL A 239 -1.04 13.44 -22.56
N THR A 240 -0.99 12.20 -23.04
CA THR A 240 -1.81 11.08 -22.63
C THR A 240 -0.92 9.99 -22.04
N ILE A 241 -1.31 9.47 -20.89
CA ILE A 241 -0.68 8.32 -20.22
C ILE A 241 -1.71 7.20 -20.18
N VAL A 242 -1.33 6.02 -20.64
CA VAL A 242 -2.12 4.79 -20.47
C VAL A 242 -1.41 3.85 -19.51
N VAL A 243 -2.13 3.38 -18.49
CA VAL A 243 -1.68 2.37 -17.53
C VAL A 243 -2.41 1.07 -17.83
N SER A 244 -1.68 0.04 -18.25
CA SER A 244 -2.25 -1.24 -18.66
C SER A 244 -1.53 -2.44 -18.04
N GLY A 245 -2.15 -3.61 -17.98
CA GLY A 245 -1.52 -4.83 -17.46
C GLY A 245 -1.98 -5.23 -16.07
N GLU A 246 -1.37 -6.28 -15.50
CA GLU A 246 -1.71 -6.73 -14.15
C GLU A 246 -1.34 -5.68 -13.10
N ALA A 247 -2.15 -5.51 -12.06
CA ALA A 247 -1.87 -4.54 -11.00
C ALA A 247 -0.55 -4.77 -10.24
N THR A 248 -0.03 -6.00 -10.27
CA THR A 248 1.29 -6.38 -9.74
C THR A 248 2.45 -5.97 -10.65
N ASN A 249 2.20 -5.74 -11.94
CA ASN A 249 3.21 -5.35 -12.92
C ASN A 249 2.59 -4.45 -14.01
N PRO A 250 2.17 -3.22 -13.66
CA PRO A 250 1.56 -2.31 -14.62
C PRO A 250 2.59 -1.79 -15.63
N LYS A 251 2.14 -1.61 -16.86
CA LYS A 251 2.88 -0.97 -17.97
C LYS A 251 2.33 0.42 -18.20
N PHE A 252 3.23 1.36 -18.42
CA PHE A 252 2.91 2.76 -18.71
C PHE A 252 3.32 3.06 -20.14
N THR A 253 2.44 3.72 -20.89
CA THR A 253 2.75 4.25 -22.22
C THR A 253 2.39 5.73 -22.30
N PHE A 254 3.23 6.50 -22.96
CA PHE A 254 3.09 7.94 -23.09
C PHE A 254 2.90 8.31 -24.55
N SER A 255 1.97 9.21 -24.81
CA SER A 255 1.75 9.78 -26.13
C SER A 255 1.37 11.24 -26.01
N SER A 256 1.44 11.96 -27.12
CA SER A 256 1.04 13.36 -27.16
C SER A 256 0.37 13.75 -28.47
N VAL A 257 -0.35 14.88 -28.43
CA VAL A 257 -0.83 15.60 -29.60
C VAL A 257 -0.28 17.03 -29.55
N PRO A 258 0.55 17.48 -30.51
CA PRO A 258 1.08 16.73 -31.67
C PRO A 258 1.93 15.50 -31.28
N ALA A 259 2.09 14.55 -32.19
CA ALA A 259 2.86 13.32 -31.93
C ALA A 259 4.35 13.66 -31.74
N LEU A 260 4.86 13.33 -30.55
CA LEU A 260 6.26 13.51 -30.17
C LEU A 260 6.88 12.15 -29.81
N PRO A 261 8.21 12.02 -29.91
CA PRO A 261 8.95 10.92 -29.28
C PRO A 261 8.66 10.83 -27.78
N GLU A 262 8.63 9.61 -27.23
CA GLU A 262 8.22 9.34 -25.84
C GLU A 262 9.09 10.06 -24.80
N ASP A 263 10.39 10.13 -25.04
CA ASP A 263 11.38 10.86 -24.24
C ASP A 263 11.15 12.38 -24.24
N GLU A 264 10.75 12.95 -25.38
CA GLU A 264 10.31 14.35 -25.50
C GLU A 264 8.98 14.59 -24.76
N VAL A 265 8.03 13.65 -24.80
CA VAL A 265 6.78 13.70 -24.02
C VAL A 265 7.09 13.73 -22.52
N LEU A 266 7.99 12.85 -22.06
CA LEU A 266 8.41 12.80 -20.66
C LEU A 266 9.14 14.07 -20.24
N ALA A 267 10.02 14.62 -21.08
CA ALA A 267 10.71 15.88 -20.80
C ALA A 267 9.73 17.06 -20.64
N GLN A 268 8.75 17.17 -21.54
CA GLN A 268 7.71 18.19 -21.44
C GLN A 268 6.79 17.98 -20.24
N LEU A 269 6.47 16.72 -19.91
CA LEU A 269 5.67 16.40 -18.73
C LEU A 269 6.43 16.80 -17.45
N ILE A 270 7.70 16.44 -17.32
CA ILE A 270 8.46 16.61 -16.07
C ILE A 270 8.95 18.04 -15.92
N PHE A 271 9.58 18.58 -16.97
CA PHE A 271 10.28 19.87 -16.91
C PHE A 271 9.52 21.00 -17.61
N GLY A 272 8.45 20.72 -18.36
CA GLY A 272 7.71 21.73 -19.11
C GLY A 272 8.45 22.27 -20.33
N ARG A 273 9.52 21.61 -20.79
CA ARG A 273 10.35 22.02 -21.93
C ARG A 273 10.92 20.82 -22.68
N SER A 274 11.35 21.08 -23.91
CA SER A 274 11.96 20.06 -24.78
C SER A 274 13.26 19.50 -24.23
N MET A 275 13.54 18.22 -24.52
CA MET A 275 14.81 17.57 -24.20
C MET A 275 16.02 18.33 -24.71
N SER A 276 15.91 18.92 -25.91
CA SER A 276 16.97 19.71 -26.53
C SER A 276 17.42 20.91 -25.68
N ASN A 277 16.57 21.35 -24.75
CA ASN A 277 16.81 22.47 -23.85
C ASN A 277 17.06 22.01 -22.39
N LEU A 278 17.27 20.71 -22.17
CA LEU A 278 17.61 20.17 -20.86
C LEU A 278 19.13 20.20 -20.64
N SER A 279 19.52 20.59 -19.43
CA SER A 279 20.91 20.41 -18.98
C SER A 279 21.24 18.93 -18.79
N PRO A 280 22.52 18.51 -18.85
CA PRO A 280 22.93 17.12 -18.58
C PRO A 280 22.41 16.56 -17.25
N LEU A 281 22.30 17.41 -16.21
CA LEU A 281 21.75 17.03 -14.92
C LEU A 281 20.24 16.71 -14.98
N GLN A 282 19.47 17.46 -15.78
CA GLN A 282 18.04 17.20 -15.97
C GLN A 282 17.78 15.93 -16.79
N ILE A 283 18.69 15.59 -17.71
CA ILE A 283 18.64 14.32 -18.43
C ILE A 283 18.85 13.14 -17.46
N ALA A 284 19.74 13.27 -16.48
CA ALA A 284 19.91 12.25 -15.44
C ALA A 284 18.65 12.10 -14.55
N GLN A 285 18.02 13.20 -14.18
CA GLN A 285 16.75 13.20 -13.42
C GLN A 285 15.58 12.60 -14.23
N LEU A 286 15.57 12.79 -15.55
CA LEU A 286 14.60 12.18 -16.46
C LEU A 286 14.68 10.64 -16.42
N ALA A 287 15.90 10.10 -16.46
CA ALA A 287 16.13 8.66 -16.40
C ALA A 287 15.65 8.05 -15.06
N GLU A 288 15.86 8.75 -13.95
CA GLU A 288 15.35 8.35 -12.63
C GLU A 288 13.82 8.33 -12.59
N ALA A 289 13.18 9.39 -13.07
CA ALA A 289 11.73 9.52 -13.12
C ALA A 289 11.08 8.42 -13.99
N ALA A 290 11.67 8.12 -15.15
CA ALA A 290 11.23 7.02 -16.01
C ALA A 290 11.35 5.66 -15.29
N GLY A 291 12.45 5.43 -14.54
CA GLY A 291 12.64 4.22 -13.74
C GLY A 291 11.63 4.05 -12.59
N GLN A 292 11.26 5.14 -11.91
CA GLN A 292 10.20 5.14 -10.90
C GLN A 292 8.83 4.78 -11.49
N LEU A 293 8.56 5.26 -12.70
CA LEU A 293 7.30 5.05 -13.40
C LEU A 293 7.19 3.64 -14.00
N ALA A 294 8.29 3.08 -14.50
CA ALA A 294 8.36 1.70 -14.99
C ALA A 294 8.24 0.62 -13.89
N GLY A 295 8.01 1.00 -12.63
CA GLY A 295 7.86 0.05 -11.52
C GLY A 295 9.17 -0.59 -11.06
N VAL A 296 10.31 -0.19 -11.64
CA VAL A 296 11.66 -0.63 -11.24
C VAL A 296 12.14 0.15 -10.00
N GLY A 297 11.54 1.31 -9.71
CA GLY A 297 11.91 2.20 -8.61
C GLY A 297 11.40 1.80 -7.23
N GLY A 298 11.91 0.69 -6.70
CA GLY A 298 11.95 0.47 -5.25
C GLY A 298 13.03 1.34 -4.61
N SER A 299 12.75 2.62 -4.36
CA SER A 299 13.49 3.52 -3.45
C SER A 299 15.03 3.49 -3.47
N THR A 300 15.69 3.37 -4.62
CA THR A 300 17.13 3.62 -4.76
C THR A 300 17.35 4.69 -5.83
N SER A 301 17.24 5.94 -5.40
CA SER A 301 17.57 7.12 -6.21
C SER A 301 18.99 6.96 -6.78
N LEU A 302 19.22 7.34 -8.04
CA LEU A 302 20.54 7.22 -8.68
C LEU A 302 21.64 7.93 -7.88
N LEU A 303 21.28 9.01 -7.17
CA LEU A 303 22.16 9.70 -6.24
C LEU A 303 22.61 8.80 -5.08
N GLU A 304 21.75 7.91 -4.59
CA GLU A 304 22.08 6.94 -3.53
C GLU A 304 23.05 5.85 -4.03
N ASN A 305 22.86 5.38 -5.27
CA ASN A 305 23.76 4.43 -5.91
C ASN A 305 25.12 5.08 -6.23
N LEU A 306 25.11 6.33 -6.70
CA LEU A 306 26.33 7.10 -6.91
C LEU A 306 27.04 7.31 -5.57
N ARG A 307 26.33 7.82 -4.55
CA ARG A 307 26.80 8.03 -3.17
C ARG A 307 27.48 6.78 -2.61
N SER A 308 26.86 5.62 -2.79
CA SER A 308 27.40 4.32 -2.39
C SER A 308 28.64 3.91 -3.21
N ALA A 309 28.66 4.19 -4.52
CA ALA A 309 29.78 3.86 -5.40
C ALA A 309 31.02 4.74 -5.19
N ILE A 310 30.83 6.04 -4.89
CA ILE A 310 31.93 6.98 -4.57
C ILE A 310 32.26 7.02 -3.08
N GLY A 311 31.46 6.37 -2.23
CA GLY A 311 31.70 6.23 -0.79
C GLY A 311 31.61 7.54 -0.02
N VAL A 312 30.67 8.41 -0.37
CA VAL A 312 30.36 9.66 0.35
C VAL A 312 29.08 9.48 1.16
N ASP A 313 28.88 10.30 2.19
CA ASP A 313 27.69 10.22 3.06
C ASP A 313 26.60 11.20 2.65
N ASP A 314 26.97 12.26 1.94
CA ASP A 314 26.07 13.30 1.46
C ASP A 314 26.50 13.77 0.07
N LEU A 315 25.53 14.00 -0.82
CA LEU A 315 25.76 14.57 -2.15
C LEU A 315 24.59 15.51 -2.44
N ASP A 316 24.90 16.79 -2.60
CA ASP A 316 23.91 17.84 -2.74
C ASP A 316 24.27 18.79 -3.90
N VAL A 317 23.25 19.47 -4.45
CA VAL A 317 23.40 20.50 -5.47
C VAL A 317 22.80 21.77 -4.91
N THR A 318 23.67 22.70 -4.54
CA THR A 318 23.29 23.99 -3.95
C THR A 318 23.53 25.13 -4.94
N THR A 319 22.80 26.22 -4.77
CA THR A 319 23.07 27.46 -5.51
C THR A 319 24.03 28.29 -4.66
N ASP A 320 25.16 28.68 -5.22
CA ASP A 320 26.12 29.52 -4.51
C ASP A 320 25.56 30.94 -4.27
N ASP A 321 26.22 31.71 -3.42
CA ASP A 321 25.83 33.09 -3.06
C ASP A 321 25.79 34.05 -4.27
N GLN A 322 26.31 33.63 -5.42
CA GLN A 322 26.36 34.38 -6.68
C GLN A 322 25.40 33.82 -7.74
N GLY A 323 24.45 32.95 -7.35
CA GLY A 323 23.46 32.36 -8.24
C GLY A 323 24.00 31.30 -9.20
N GLY A 324 25.25 30.86 -9.02
CA GLY A 324 25.87 29.76 -9.78
C GLY A 324 25.45 28.40 -9.23
N THR A 325 25.49 27.37 -10.08
CA THR A 325 25.20 26.00 -9.63
C THR A 325 26.46 25.38 -9.05
N ALA A 326 26.38 24.86 -7.83
CA ALA A 326 27.48 24.17 -7.16
C ALA A 326 27.10 22.76 -6.73
N VAL A 327 28.01 21.83 -6.91
CA VAL A 327 27.88 20.45 -6.44
C VAL A 327 28.71 20.30 -5.18
N SER A 328 28.12 19.76 -4.12
CA SER A 328 28.81 19.44 -2.86
C SER A 328 28.77 17.94 -2.57
N ALA A 329 29.90 17.41 -2.10
CA ALA A 329 30.04 16.05 -1.61
C ALA A 329 30.54 16.10 -0.16
N GLY A 330 29.82 15.44 0.74
CA GLY A 330 30.09 15.41 2.17
C GLY A 330 30.40 14.00 2.68
N LYS A 331 31.33 13.91 3.63
CA LYS A 331 31.68 12.63 4.29
C LYS A 331 32.04 12.83 5.75
N TYR A 332 31.52 11.96 6.60
CA TYR A 332 31.96 11.80 7.98
C TYR A 332 33.26 10.98 7.99
N LEU A 333 34.33 11.57 8.50
CA LEU A 333 35.57 10.84 8.78
C LEU A 333 35.46 10.05 10.10
N ASN A 334 34.60 10.53 11.01
CA ASN A 334 34.22 9.92 12.28
C ASN A 334 32.99 10.67 12.85
N ASP A 335 32.49 10.26 14.02
CA ASP A 335 31.32 10.87 14.69
C ASP A 335 31.42 12.37 15.00
N ARG A 336 32.62 12.96 14.88
CA ARG A 336 32.91 14.36 15.23
C ARG A 336 33.47 15.18 14.08
N THR A 337 33.89 14.57 12.98
CA THR A 337 34.57 15.25 11.87
C THR A 337 33.82 15.03 10.58
N TYR A 338 33.30 16.11 10.01
CA TYR A 338 32.61 16.13 8.74
C TYR A 338 33.37 16.99 7.74
N VAL A 339 33.60 16.46 6.54
CA VAL A 339 34.29 17.17 5.46
C VAL A 339 33.33 17.35 4.30
N THR A 340 33.27 18.56 3.77
CA THR A 340 32.49 18.90 2.57
C THR A 340 33.40 19.48 1.51
N ILE A 341 33.33 18.96 0.30
CA ILE A 341 33.99 19.53 -0.88
C ILE A 341 32.90 20.03 -1.81
N GLN A 342 32.99 21.29 -2.22
CA GLN A 342 32.06 21.96 -3.11
C GLN A 342 32.80 22.46 -4.35
N LYS A 343 32.17 22.36 -5.51
CA LYS A 343 32.66 22.93 -6.76
C LYS A 343 31.52 23.56 -7.54
N GLY A 344 31.64 24.85 -7.84
CA GLY A 344 30.74 25.56 -8.76
C GLY A 344 31.19 25.50 -10.22
N ASP A 345 30.38 26.14 -11.06
CA ASP A 345 30.53 26.27 -12.51
C ASP A 345 31.52 27.38 -12.94
N LYS A 346 31.79 28.36 -12.07
CA LYS A 346 32.73 29.46 -12.33
C LYS A 346 34.15 29.15 -11.82
N PRO A 347 35.21 29.70 -12.42
CA PRO A 347 36.55 29.68 -11.84
C PRO A 347 36.55 30.37 -10.45
N GLY A 348 37.15 29.76 -9.43
CA GLY A 348 37.17 30.33 -8.07
C GLY A 348 35.97 29.96 -7.18
N SER A 349 35.14 29.01 -7.61
CA SER A 349 33.95 28.53 -6.89
C SER A 349 34.17 27.24 -6.10
N GLY A 350 35.39 26.72 -6.07
CA GLY A 350 35.76 25.55 -5.29
C GLY A 350 35.88 25.91 -3.81
N LYS A 351 35.24 25.15 -2.93
CA LYS A 351 35.31 25.33 -1.48
C LYS A 351 35.46 23.99 -0.78
N ALA A 352 36.39 23.90 0.15
CA ALA A 352 36.54 22.78 1.07
C ALA A 352 36.22 23.26 2.48
N THR A 353 35.32 22.56 3.17
CA THR A 353 34.92 22.86 4.55
C THR A 353 35.18 21.64 5.41
N ILE A 354 35.73 21.86 6.60
CA ILE A 354 35.87 20.86 7.65
C ILE A 354 35.17 21.35 8.91
N ASP A 355 34.23 20.56 9.41
CA ASP A 355 33.51 20.77 10.65
C ASP A 355 33.97 19.76 11.69
N LEU A 356 34.43 20.25 12.83
CA LEU A 356 34.87 19.45 13.97
C LEU A 356 34.02 19.77 15.20
N ASN A 357 33.24 18.80 15.66
CA ASN A 357 32.47 18.91 16.90
C ASN A 357 33.37 18.60 18.11
N VAL A 358 33.57 19.61 18.96
CA VAL A 358 34.42 19.53 20.16
C VAL A 358 33.61 19.14 21.41
N GLY A 359 32.28 19.10 21.29
CA GLY A 359 31.35 18.77 22.37
C GLY A 359 30.82 19.99 23.13
N ARG A 360 29.80 19.76 23.98
CA ARG A 360 29.11 20.81 24.77
C ARG A 360 28.57 21.98 23.93
N GLY A 361 28.14 21.70 22.69
CA GLY A 361 27.63 22.71 21.77
C GLY A 361 28.70 23.50 21.00
N VAL A 362 29.99 23.20 21.16
CA VAL A 362 31.10 23.90 20.46
C VAL A 362 31.49 23.15 19.18
N LYS A 363 31.52 23.86 18.05
CA LYS A 363 31.96 23.40 16.73
C LYS A 363 33.11 24.27 16.22
N LEU A 364 34.17 23.66 15.70
CA LEU A 364 35.23 24.35 14.97
C LEU A 364 35.00 24.14 13.48
N ARG A 365 35.07 25.23 12.71
CA ARG A 365 34.93 25.17 11.25
C ARG A 365 36.16 25.76 10.59
N GLY A 366 36.76 25.01 9.69
CA GLY A 366 37.78 25.48 8.76
C GLY A 366 37.23 25.48 7.35
N GLU A 367 37.50 26.55 6.59
CA GLU A 367 37.10 26.70 5.20
C GLU A 367 38.29 27.11 4.36
N ALA A 368 38.43 26.56 3.16
CA ALA A 368 39.40 26.98 2.17
C ALA A 368 38.72 27.06 0.79
N ASN A 369 39.04 28.06 -0.02
CA ASN A 369 38.55 28.15 -1.40
C ASN A 369 39.69 27.99 -2.42
N ASP A 370 39.33 27.72 -3.69
CA ASP A 370 40.28 27.59 -4.80
C ASP A 370 40.87 28.93 -5.29
N ALA A 371 40.41 30.06 -4.72
CA ALA A 371 41.05 31.38 -4.83
C ALA A 371 42.21 31.56 -3.84
N GLY A 372 42.50 30.57 -2.98
CA GLY A 372 43.62 30.58 -2.04
C GLY A 372 43.32 31.27 -0.70
N GLU A 373 42.06 31.61 -0.42
CA GLU A 373 41.63 32.15 0.86
C GLU A 373 41.29 31.00 1.83
N ALA A 374 41.72 31.13 3.08
CA ALA A 374 41.35 30.22 4.15
C ALA A 374 40.78 30.99 5.34
N LYS A 375 39.73 30.45 5.96
CA LYS A 375 39.03 31.03 7.11
C LYS A 375 38.81 29.95 8.18
N GLY A 376 38.91 30.33 9.44
CA GLY A 376 38.65 29.45 10.58
C GLY A 376 37.77 30.17 11.60
N GLY A 377 36.82 29.45 12.19
CA GLY A 377 35.89 30.01 13.16
C GLY A 377 35.49 29.00 14.24
N ILE A 378 35.05 29.55 15.37
CA ILE A 378 34.47 28.80 16.48
C ILE A 378 32.99 29.15 16.55
N PHE A 379 32.13 28.13 16.54
CA PHE A 379 30.69 28.24 16.55
C PHE A 379 30.14 27.59 17.82
N TYR A 380 29.17 28.24 18.46
CA TYR A 380 28.49 27.69 19.63
C TYR A 380 27.00 27.59 19.33
N GLU A 381 26.46 26.39 19.46
CA GLU A 381 25.06 26.07 19.22
C GLU A 381 24.48 25.45 20.49
N LYS A 382 23.37 26.01 20.98
CA LYS A 382 22.66 25.56 22.17
C LYS A 382 21.23 25.25 21.78
N GLU A 383 20.91 23.97 21.67
CA GLU A 383 19.53 23.50 21.52
C GLU A 383 18.76 23.77 22.82
N TYR A 384 17.50 24.22 22.71
CA TYR A 384 16.59 24.48 23.82
C TYR A 384 15.54 23.38 23.96
#